data_AF-A0A521IL04-F1
#
_entry.id   AF-A0A521IL04-F1
#
_cell.length_a   1.000
_cell.length_b   1.000
_cell.length_c   1.000
_cell.angle_alpha   90.00
_cell.angle_beta   90.00
_cell.angle_gamma   90.00
#
_symmetry.space_group_name_H-M   'P 1'
#
loop_
_entity.id
_entity.type
_entity.pdbx_description
1 polymer ?
#
loop_
_entity_poly.entity_id
_entity_poly.type
_entity_poly.pdbx_seq_one_letter_code
_entity_poly.pdbx_strand_id
1 'polypeptide(L)'
;SFFLRSVPYNIYPLLTLIMVIYTILSERNYGPMARSIAYAKETGKLYNEDYGAAPGEIEDVGTDKADKAKSLDMLFPLIVLILSSVILFPVTTYLGAIGSDGIETYGQAVRSMNLGDAFNNTDASMALFYAIIFTLSITSVYYLARKLFTLREAGDALTEGIKSMVPALIILTMAWTIGTVITSSPEDGGLGLASYLSDVVVGGGFPIALVPMIAFVLSALIAFSTGTSWGTFAIMIPIVMPIAVGLAQAKGLDGSGVLNAAMISVSAVLGGSVFGDHASPISDTTILSSTGAGCPHLEHVATQMPYAVTIAVISAIAFIFGGIFLNIFAAWIVALLLFAGAMYLMPKYFK
;
A
#
# COMPACT_ATOMS: atom_id res chain seq x y z
N SER A 1 0.94 -18.61 -6.38
CA SER A 1 0.06 -17.43 -6.28
C SER A 1 0.79 -16.18 -6.73
N PHE A 2 0.15 -15.35 -7.58
CA PHE A 2 0.68 -14.07 -8.07
C PHE A 2 1.06 -13.12 -6.93
N PHE A 3 0.30 -13.14 -5.82
CA PHE A 3 0.55 -12.33 -4.63
C PHE A 3 1.90 -12.64 -3.95
N LEU A 4 2.21 -13.91 -3.68
CA LEU A 4 3.50 -14.29 -3.08
C LEU A 4 4.69 -13.94 -3.99
N ARG A 5 4.48 -13.99 -5.31
CA ARG A 5 5.50 -13.59 -6.29
C ARG A 5 5.67 -12.09 -6.40
N SER A 6 4.68 -11.27 -6.04
CA SER A 6 4.77 -9.81 -6.12
C SER A 6 5.45 -9.18 -4.91
N VAL A 7 5.52 -9.86 -3.76
CA VAL A 7 6.17 -9.35 -2.54
C VAL A 7 7.61 -8.88 -2.81
N PRO A 8 8.50 -9.68 -3.43
CA PRO A 8 9.87 -9.25 -3.70
C PRO A 8 9.97 -8.09 -4.69
N TYR A 9 8.92 -7.77 -5.44
CA TYR A 9 8.95 -6.68 -6.41
C TYR A 9 8.75 -5.32 -5.75
N ASN A 10 8.21 -5.26 -4.52
CA ASN A 10 7.98 -4.01 -3.80
C ASN A 10 9.28 -3.43 -3.21
N ILE A 11 10.17 -2.95 -4.07
CA ILE A 11 11.51 -2.44 -3.70
C ILE A 11 11.40 -1.32 -2.68
N TYR A 12 10.60 -0.29 -2.95
CA TYR A 12 10.53 0.88 -2.07
C TYR A 12 10.07 0.53 -0.65
N PRO A 13 8.91 -0.12 -0.42
CA PRO A 13 8.46 -0.44 0.94
C PRO A 13 9.44 -1.35 1.69
N LEU A 14 9.99 -2.37 1.03
CA LEU A 14 10.94 -3.28 1.63
C LEU A 14 12.27 -2.59 1.97
N LEU A 15 12.76 -1.71 1.10
CA LEU A 15 13.98 -0.94 1.34
C LEU A 15 13.79 0.08 2.47
N THR A 16 12.60 0.69 2.59
CA THR A 16 12.25 1.53 3.75
C THR A 16 12.28 0.74 5.05
N LEU A 17 11.74 -0.48 5.09
CA LEU A 17 11.84 -1.33 6.30
C LEU A 17 13.28 -1.68 6.66
N ILE A 18 14.11 -2.03 5.66
CA ILE A 18 15.55 -2.26 5.85
C ILE A 18 16.22 -0.99 6.41
N MET A 19 15.87 0.19 5.89
CA MET A 19 16.38 1.47 6.36
C MET A 19 16.03 1.75 7.82
N VAL A 20 14.79 1.49 8.22
CA VAL A 20 14.33 1.68 9.61
C VAL A 20 15.14 0.79 10.55
N ILE A 21 15.26 -0.51 10.23
CA ILE A 21 16.04 -1.46 11.03
C ILE A 21 17.51 -1.02 11.10
N TYR A 22 18.11 -0.62 9.97
CA TYR A 22 19.48 -0.13 9.92
C TYR A 22 19.70 1.11 10.79
N THR A 23 18.77 2.07 10.73
CA THR A 23 18.86 3.33 11.48
C THR A 23 18.76 3.08 12.98
N ILE A 24 17.87 2.18 13.41
CA ILE A 24 17.73 1.76 14.81
C ILE A 24 19.03 1.10 15.31
N LEU A 25 19.62 0.18 14.53
CA LEU A 25 20.81 -0.57 14.97
C LEU A 25 22.11 0.23 14.91
N SER A 26 22.22 1.15 13.95
CA SER A 26 23.44 1.94 13.75
C SER A 26 23.46 3.22 14.58
N GLU A 27 22.29 3.70 15.02
CA GLU A 27 22.06 5.00 15.67
C GLU A 27 22.62 6.20 14.87
N ARG A 28 22.92 6.00 13.57
CA ARG A 28 23.47 7.02 12.67
C ARG A 28 22.37 7.86 12.05
N ASN A 29 21.75 8.68 12.89
CA ASN A 29 20.73 9.62 12.45
C ASN A 29 21.38 10.81 11.72
N TYR A 30 20.66 11.39 10.75
CA TYR A 30 21.14 12.50 9.93
C TYR A 30 20.02 13.49 9.60
N GLY A 31 20.41 14.71 9.21
CA GLY A 31 19.47 15.78 8.86
C GLY A 31 18.61 16.25 10.05
N PRO A 32 17.33 16.58 9.84
CA PRO A 32 16.46 17.08 10.90
C PRO A 32 16.27 16.08 12.04
N MET A 33 16.31 14.77 11.77
CA MET A 33 16.22 13.75 12.83
C MET A 33 17.41 13.83 13.81
N ALA A 34 18.63 14.01 13.30
CA ALA A 34 19.81 14.19 14.15
C ALA A 34 19.68 15.46 15.01
N ARG A 35 19.12 16.54 14.44
CA ARG A 35 18.88 17.80 15.16
C ARG A 35 17.84 17.65 16.26
N SER A 36 16.72 16.97 16.01
CA SER A 36 15.71 16.70 17.05
C SER A 36 16.28 15.83 18.18
N ILE A 37 17.12 14.85 17.86
CA ILE A 37 17.80 14.02 18.89
C ILE A 37 18.80 14.86 19.71
N ALA A 38 19.56 15.75 19.07
CA ALA A 38 20.47 16.65 19.77
C ALA A 38 19.70 17.62 20.69
N TYR A 39 18.61 18.21 20.19
CA TYR A 39 17.73 19.07 20.97
C TYR A 39 17.19 18.37 22.20
N ALA A 40 16.74 17.11 22.06
CA ALA A 40 16.26 16.32 23.19
C ALA A 40 17.36 16.03 24.22
N LYS A 41 18.60 15.80 23.78
CA LYS A 41 19.75 15.59 24.67
C LYS A 41 20.18 16.86 25.41
N GLU A 42 20.09 18.02 24.76
CA GLU A 42 20.52 19.31 25.32
C GLU A 42 19.47 19.92 26.26
N THR A 43 18.19 19.84 25.89
CA THR A 43 17.08 20.51 26.62
C THR A 43 16.30 19.58 27.53
N GLY A 44 16.38 18.26 27.33
CA GLY A 44 15.56 17.27 28.01
C GLY A 44 14.11 17.20 27.52
N LYS A 45 13.71 18.01 26.53
CA LYS A 45 12.36 18.00 25.93
C LYS A 45 12.29 16.95 24.82
N LEU A 46 11.18 16.21 24.73
CA LEU A 46 11.05 15.06 23.81
C LEU A 46 10.81 15.45 22.34
N TYR A 47 10.36 16.68 22.10
CA TYR A 47 10.08 17.22 20.77
C TYR A 47 10.46 18.69 20.70
N ASN A 48 10.69 19.21 19.49
CA ASN A 48 11.01 20.61 19.31
C ASN A 48 9.72 21.46 19.27
N GLU A 49 9.54 22.30 20.28
CA GLU A 49 8.38 23.18 20.45
C GLU A 49 8.21 24.20 19.31
N ASP A 50 9.27 24.49 18.55
CA ASP A 50 9.20 25.35 17.36
C ASP A 50 8.26 24.77 16.28
N TYR A 51 8.08 23.44 16.26
CA TYR A 51 7.15 22.77 15.35
C TYR A 51 5.69 22.78 15.84
N GLY A 52 5.44 23.36 17.02
CA GLY A 52 4.14 23.39 17.68
C GLY A 52 3.95 22.29 18.72
N ALA A 53 2.72 22.14 19.19
CA ALA A 53 2.37 21.11 20.16
C ALA A 53 2.27 19.72 19.50
N ALA A 54 2.63 18.68 20.25
CA ALA A 54 2.39 17.31 19.85
C ALA A 54 0.87 17.02 19.85
N PRO A 55 0.29 16.48 18.75
CA PRO A 55 -1.08 15.98 18.75
C PRO A 55 -1.13 14.79 19.70
N GLY A 56 -1.64 15.01 20.91
CA GLY A 56 -1.53 14.07 22.02
C GLY A 56 -1.57 14.77 23.37
N GLU A 57 -1.09 16.01 23.45
CA GLU A 57 -1.46 16.95 24.52
C GLU A 57 -2.71 17.76 24.10
N ILE A 58 -3.70 17.08 23.55
CA ILE A 58 -5.03 17.66 23.59
C ILE A 58 -5.41 17.59 25.07
N GLU A 59 -5.57 18.74 25.74
CA GLU A 59 -6.27 18.79 27.04
C GLU A 59 -7.43 17.81 26.95
N ASP A 60 -7.44 16.80 27.84
CA ASP A 60 -8.48 15.79 27.99
C ASP A 60 -9.79 16.28 27.37
N VAL A 61 -10.05 15.95 26.10
CA VAL A 61 -11.34 16.25 25.50
C VAL A 61 -12.25 15.22 26.12
N GLY A 62 -12.80 15.64 27.26
CA GLY A 62 -13.33 14.80 28.30
C GLY A 62 -14.26 13.74 27.75
N THR A 63 -13.77 12.52 27.69
CA THR A 63 -14.63 11.36 27.79
C THR A 63 -14.14 10.55 28.98
N ASP A 64 -14.96 10.44 30.02
CA ASP A 64 -14.77 9.55 31.18
C ASP A 64 -14.60 8.05 30.80
N LYS A 65 -14.53 7.75 29.50
CA LYS A 65 -14.40 6.43 28.90
C LYS A 65 -12.97 6.10 28.45
N ALA A 66 -12.09 7.09 28.27
CA ALA A 66 -10.70 6.87 27.84
C ALA A 66 -9.95 5.97 28.83
N ASP A 67 -10.17 6.15 30.14
CA ASP A 67 -9.58 5.34 31.21
C ASP A 67 -10.01 3.85 31.20
N LYS A 68 -11.10 3.50 30.50
CA LYS A 68 -11.59 2.10 30.40
C LYS A 68 -11.08 1.36 29.17
N ALA A 69 -10.55 2.10 28.19
CA ALA A 69 -10.02 1.55 26.96
C ALA A 69 -8.67 0.87 27.21
N LYS A 70 -8.48 -0.31 26.62
CA LYS A 70 -7.26 -1.10 26.66
C LYS A 70 -6.69 -1.23 25.26
N SER A 71 -5.38 -1.44 25.14
CA SER A 71 -4.72 -1.74 23.86
C SER A 71 -5.34 -2.95 23.14
N LEU A 72 -5.88 -3.91 23.89
CA LEU A 72 -6.63 -5.04 23.35
C LEU A 72 -7.93 -4.63 22.64
N ASP A 73 -8.60 -3.55 23.06
CA ASP A 73 -9.81 -3.07 22.38
C ASP A 73 -9.48 -2.61 20.95
N MET A 74 -8.27 -2.07 20.71
CA MET A 74 -7.81 -1.71 19.35
C MET A 74 -7.44 -2.94 18.50
N LEU A 75 -6.80 -3.95 19.10
CA LEU A 75 -6.36 -5.16 18.41
C LEU A 75 -7.49 -6.15 18.13
N PHE A 76 -8.53 -6.16 18.97
CA PHE A 76 -9.61 -7.13 18.89
C PHE A 76 -10.34 -7.13 17.53
N PRO A 77 -10.81 -5.99 16.98
CA PRO A 77 -11.45 -5.98 15.67
C PRO A 77 -10.55 -6.48 14.55
N LEU A 78 -9.25 -6.18 14.62
CA LEU A 78 -8.27 -6.63 13.63
C LEU A 78 -8.10 -8.15 13.67
N ILE A 79 -7.99 -8.73 14.87
CA ILE A 79 -7.90 -10.18 15.06
C ILE A 79 -9.18 -10.86 14.58
N VAL A 80 -10.35 -10.31 14.95
CA VAL A 80 -11.64 -10.83 14.49
C VAL A 80 -11.72 -10.78 12.96
N LEU A 81 -11.30 -9.68 12.33
CA LEU A 81 -11.28 -9.56 10.87
C LEU A 81 -10.41 -10.62 10.21
N ILE A 82 -9.19 -10.81 10.71
CA ILE A 82 -8.25 -11.81 10.18
C ILE A 82 -8.83 -13.21 10.34
N LEU A 83 -9.33 -13.56 11.53
CA LEU A 83 -9.91 -14.88 11.80
C LEU A 83 -11.17 -15.12 10.98
N SER A 84 -12.11 -14.17 10.95
CA SER A 84 -13.31 -14.25 10.13
C SER A 84 -12.97 -14.40 8.65
N SER A 85 -11.97 -13.68 8.14
CA SER A 85 -11.52 -13.83 6.75
C SER A 85 -10.93 -15.23 6.50
N VAL A 86 -9.98 -15.68 7.32
CA VAL A 86 -9.33 -16.99 7.15
C VAL A 86 -10.34 -18.14 7.24
N ILE A 87 -11.35 -18.03 8.12
CA ILE A 87 -12.41 -19.02 8.25
C ILE A 87 -13.39 -18.96 7.07
N LEU A 88 -13.77 -17.77 6.62
CA LEU A 88 -14.79 -17.62 5.59
C LEU A 88 -14.29 -17.95 4.18
N PHE A 89 -12.99 -17.83 3.90
CA PHE A 89 -12.39 -18.22 2.62
C PHE A 89 -12.76 -19.66 2.20
N PRO A 90 -12.48 -20.71 2.99
CA PRO A 90 -12.89 -22.07 2.62
C PRO A 90 -14.41 -22.27 2.74
N VAL A 91 -15.08 -21.59 3.68
CA VAL A 91 -16.54 -21.72 3.89
C VAL A 91 -17.34 -21.26 2.68
N THR A 92 -16.97 -20.16 2.03
CA THR A 92 -17.68 -19.69 0.83
C THR A 92 -17.55 -20.69 -0.32
N THR A 93 -16.39 -21.33 -0.47
CA THR A 93 -16.18 -22.39 -1.46
C THR A 93 -17.02 -23.62 -1.15
N TYR A 94 -17.06 -24.04 0.13
CA TYR A 94 -17.91 -25.16 0.56
C TYR A 94 -19.39 -24.87 0.33
N LEU A 95 -19.84 -23.65 0.63
CA LEU A 95 -21.23 -23.23 0.41
C LEU A 95 -21.56 -23.15 -1.09
N GLY A 96 -20.62 -22.67 -1.92
CA GLY A 96 -20.78 -22.61 -3.38
C GLY A 96 -20.79 -23.99 -4.04
N ALA A 97 -20.20 -25.01 -3.41
CA ALA A 97 -20.23 -26.39 -3.88
C ALA A 97 -21.57 -27.09 -3.61
N ILE A 98 -22.37 -26.57 -2.68
CA ILE A 98 -23.70 -27.13 -2.37
C ILE A 98 -24.61 -26.89 -3.59
N GLY A 99 -25.14 -27.97 -4.16
CA GLY A 99 -25.94 -27.95 -5.39
C GLY A 99 -25.16 -28.28 -6.66
N SER A 100 -23.85 -28.49 -6.57
CA SER A 100 -23.01 -29.03 -7.65
C SER A 100 -22.50 -30.44 -7.30
N ASP A 101 -22.37 -31.32 -8.30
CA ASP A 101 -21.78 -32.66 -8.17
C ASP A 101 -22.34 -33.56 -7.03
N GLY A 102 -23.66 -33.52 -6.81
CA GLY A 102 -24.33 -34.39 -5.82
C GLY A 102 -24.02 -34.04 -4.35
N ILE A 103 -23.43 -32.87 -4.10
CA ILE A 103 -23.19 -32.32 -2.77
C ILE A 103 -24.44 -31.54 -2.35
N GLU A 104 -25.28 -32.14 -1.49
CA GLU A 104 -26.53 -31.51 -1.02
C GLU A 104 -26.37 -30.86 0.36
N THR A 105 -25.30 -31.19 1.07
CA THR A 105 -25.08 -30.73 2.44
C THR A 105 -23.67 -30.15 2.64
N TYR A 106 -23.56 -29.18 3.54
CA TYR A 106 -22.28 -28.60 3.93
C TYR A 106 -21.29 -29.67 4.43
N GLY A 107 -21.78 -30.68 5.16
CA GLY A 107 -20.94 -31.79 5.63
C GLY A 107 -20.37 -32.66 4.52
N GLN A 108 -21.07 -32.79 3.39
CA GLN A 108 -20.54 -33.46 2.19
C GLN A 108 -19.54 -32.54 1.45
N ALA A 109 -19.80 -31.23 1.39
CA ALA A 109 -18.89 -30.25 0.78
C ALA A 109 -17.53 -30.20 1.48
N VAL A 110 -17.51 -30.23 2.82
CA VAL A 110 -16.27 -30.25 3.60
C VAL A 110 -15.49 -31.56 3.41
N ARG A 111 -16.18 -32.67 3.12
CA ARG A 111 -15.56 -33.98 2.88
C ARG A 111 -15.11 -34.19 1.43
N SER A 112 -15.69 -33.47 0.47
CA SER A 112 -15.40 -33.63 -0.95
C SER A 112 -14.13 -32.90 -1.39
N MET A 113 -13.73 -31.84 -0.68
CA MET A 113 -12.53 -31.06 -1.03
C MET A 113 -11.66 -30.75 0.19
N ASN A 114 -10.35 -30.80 0.01
CA ASN A 114 -9.39 -30.47 1.05
C ASN A 114 -9.42 -28.96 1.36
N LEU A 115 -9.06 -28.58 2.58
CA LEU A 115 -9.02 -27.19 3.03
C LEU A 115 -8.16 -26.30 2.12
N GLY A 116 -7.03 -26.83 1.63
CA GLY A 116 -6.15 -26.10 0.70
C GLY A 116 -6.82 -25.82 -0.64
N ASP A 117 -7.59 -26.78 -1.17
CA ASP A 117 -8.31 -26.62 -2.44
C ASP A 117 -9.49 -25.68 -2.29
N ALA A 118 -10.20 -25.76 -1.15
CA ALA A 118 -11.26 -24.82 -0.81
C ALA A 118 -10.73 -23.38 -0.69
N PHE A 119 -9.56 -23.20 -0.08
CA PHE A 119 -8.92 -21.90 0.07
C PHE A 119 -8.43 -21.33 -1.26
N ASN A 120 -7.87 -22.14 -2.15
CA ASN A 120 -7.38 -21.69 -3.45
C ASN A 120 -8.48 -21.32 -4.44
N ASN A 121 -9.63 -21.98 -4.36
CA ASN A 121 -10.77 -21.76 -5.27
C ASN A 121 -11.83 -20.80 -4.71
N THR A 122 -11.53 -20.10 -3.61
CA THR A 122 -12.48 -19.18 -2.99
C THR A 122 -12.71 -17.92 -3.81
N ASP A 123 -13.96 -17.46 -3.84
CA ASP A 123 -14.26 -16.07 -4.20
C ASP A 123 -13.87 -15.16 -3.04
N ALA A 124 -12.68 -14.57 -3.15
CA ALA A 124 -12.14 -13.68 -2.14
C ALA A 124 -13.03 -12.46 -1.88
N SER A 125 -13.78 -11.98 -2.88
CA SER A 125 -14.65 -10.81 -2.74
C SER A 125 -15.83 -11.13 -1.83
N MET A 126 -16.50 -12.25 -2.09
CA MET A 126 -17.63 -12.72 -1.27
C MET A 126 -17.18 -13.12 0.14
N ALA A 127 -16.04 -13.79 0.26
CA ALA A 127 -15.49 -14.19 1.56
C ALA A 127 -15.16 -12.97 2.43
N LEU A 128 -14.51 -11.95 1.87
CA LEU A 128 -14.20 -10.71 2.58
C LEU A 128 -15.46 -9.89 2.92
N PHE A 129 -16.45 -9.87 2.02
CA PHE A 129 -17.73 -9.19 2.29
C PHE A 129 -18.43 -9.77 3.53
N TYR A 130 -18.55 -11.10 3.60
CA TYR A 130 -19.11 -11.75 4.79
C TYR A 130 -18.22 -11.56 6.02
N ALA A 131 -16.89 -11.59 5.87
CA ALA A 131 -15.96 -11.38 6.97
C ALA A 131 -16.13 -10.00 7.60
N ILE A 132 -16.32 -8.95 6.80
CA ILE A 132 -16.58 -7.60 7.29
C ILE A 132 -17.89 -7.55 8.07
N ILE A 133 -18.98 -8.17 7.58
CA ILE A 133 -20.28 -8.23 8.30
C ILE A 133 -20.13 -8.92 9.65
N PHE A 134 -19.47 -10.08 9.70
CA PHE A 134 -19.19 -10.79 10.94
C PHE A 134 -18.34 -9.96 11.91
N THR A 135 -17.29 -9.33 11.39
CA THR A 135 -16.37 -8.51 12.18
C THR A 135 -17.09 -7.31 12.79
N LEU A 136 -17.86 -6.57 11.99
CA LEU A 136 -18.63 -5.42 12.46
C LEU A 136 -19.66 -5.84 13.50
N SER A 137 -20.32 -6.98 13.31
CA SER A 137 -21.30 -7.51 14.27
C SER A 137 -20.65 -7.89 15.60
N ILE A 138 -19.58 -8.70 15.57
CA ILE A 138 -18.87 -9.15 16.77
C ILE A 138 -18.24 -7.97 17.51
N THR A 139 -17.62 -7.05 16.77
CA THR A 139 -16.97 -5.86 17.33
C THR A 139 -17.99 -4.91 17.96
N SER A 140 -19.15 -4.71 17.31
CA SER A 140 -20.23 -3.90 17.88
C SER A 140 -20.74 -4.50 19.18
N VAL A 141 -20.99 -5.81 19.23
CA VAL A 141 -21.42 -6.51 20.46
C VAL A 141 -20.37 -6.39 21.55
N TYR A 142 -19.08 -6.56 21.20
CA TYR A 142 -17.97 -6.44 22.15
C TYR A 142 -17.88 -5.03 22.77
N TYR A 143 -17.91 -3.99 21.96
CA TYR A 143 -17.83 -2.60 22.45
C TYR A 143 -19.07 -2.16 23.24
N LEU A 144 -20.26 -2.64 22.87
CA LEU A 144 -21.48 -2.44 23.65
C LEU A 144 -21.41 -3.15 25.00
N ALA A 145 -20.92 -4.40 25.04
CA ALA A 145 -20.75 -5.16 26.28
C ALA A 145 -19.72 -4.52 27.22
N ARG A 146 -18.63 -3.98 26.66
CA ARG A 146 -17.60 -3.21 27.39
C ARG A 146 -18.06 -1.80 27.78
N LYS A 147 -19.21 -1.33 27.28
CA LYS A 147 -19.75 0.02 27.45
C LYS A 147 -18.78 1.12 27.00
N LEU A 148 -17.99 0.83 25.96
CA LEU A 148 -17.04 1.78 25.36
C LEU A 148 -17.77 2.73 24.40
N PHE A 149 -18.68 2.19 23.59
CA PHE A 149 -19.51 2.96 22.67
C PHE A 149 -21.00 2.66 22.84
N THR A 150 -21.84 3.61 22.44
CA THR A 150 -23.28 3.45 22.27
C THR A 150 -23.60 2.94 20.86
N LEU A 151 -24.81 2.41 20.64
CA LEU A 151 -25.27 2.00 19.30
C LEU A 151 -25.20 3.15 18.28
N ARG A 152 -25.42 4.38 18.74
CA ARG A 152 -25.31 5.58 17.90
C ARG A 152 -23.86 5.85 17.51
N GLU A 153 -22.95 5.87 18.47
CA GLU A 153 -21.51 6.05 18.22
C GLU A 153 -20.96 4.96 17.27
N ALA A 154 -21.43 3.71 17.40
CA ALA A 154 -21.06 2.63 16.48
C ALA A 154 -21.59 2.87 15.05
N GLY A 155 -22.82 3.36 14.90
CA GLY A 155 -23.40 3.70 13.59
C GLY A 155 -22.74 4.93 12.94
N ASP A 156 -22.40 5.93 13.74
CA ASP A 156 -21.67 7.13 13.29
C ASP A 156 -20.27 6.73 12.79
N ALA A 157 -19.53 5.90 13.55
CA ALA A 157 -18.22 5.38 13.15
C ALA A 157 -18.27 4.53 11.87
N LEU A 158 -19.30 3.69 11.71
CA LEU A 158 -19.51 2.93 10.46
C LEU A 158 -19.73 3.87 9.27
N THR A 159 -20.57 4.90 9.45
CA THR A 159 -20.88 5.86 8.39
C THR A 159 -19.65 6.67 7.99
N GLU A 160 -18.84 7.08 8.96
CA GLU A 160 -17.58 7.79 8.74
C GLU A 160 -16.57 6.90 7.99
N GLY A 161 -16.44 5.62 8.38
CA GLY A 161 -15.62 4.65 7.67
C GLY A 161 -16.07 4.38 6.23
N ILE A 162 -17.38 4.37 5.95
CA ILE A 162 -17.87 4.26 4.57
C ILE A 162 -17.52 5.53 3.79
N LYS A 163 -17.77 6.71 4.37
CA LYS A 163 -17.50 8.00 3.72
C LYS A 163 -16.03 8.16 3.34
N SER A 164 -15.10 7.69 4.19
CA SER A 164 -13.66 7.77 3.88
C SER A 164 -13.26 6.91 2.67
N MET A 165 -14.00 5.85 2.36
CA MET A 165 -13.71 4.96 1.22
C MET A 165 -14.40 5.36 -0.10
N VAL A 166 -15.48 6.17 -0.06
CA VAL A 166 -16.24 6.58 -1.25
C VAL A 166 -15.35 7.23 -2.34
N PRO A 167 -14.45 8.18 -2.04
CA PRO A 167 -13.60 8.79 -3.06
C PRO A 167 -12.73 7.75 -3.80
N ALA A 168 -12.15 6.79 -3.07
CA ALA A 168 -11.33 5.74 -3.66
C ALA A 168 -12.13 4.84 -4.61
N LEU A 169 -13.37 4.51 -4.27
CA LEU A 169 -14.26 3.70 -5.12
C LEU A 169 -14.68 4.43 -6.42
N ILE A 170 -15.00 5.72 -6.32
CA ILE A 170 -15.31 6.55 -7.50
C ILE A 170 -14.10 6.60 -8.43
N ILE A 171 -12.93 6.88 -7.87
CA ILE A 171 -11.68 6.95 -8.62
C ILE A 171 -11.36 5.61 -9.30
N LEU A 172 -11.50 4.48 -8.59
CA LEU A 172 -11.27 3.14 -9.15
C LEU A 172 -12.19 2.86 -10.34
N THR A 173 -13.47 3.20 -10.21
CA THR A 173 -14.47 3.02 -11.28
C THR A 173 -14.11 3.85 -12.52
N MET A 174 -13.72 5.12 -12.32
CA MET A 174 -13.26 5.99 -13.39
C MET A 174 -11.95 5.51 -14.02
N ALA A 175 -11.01 5.02 -13.22
CA ALA A 175 -9.72 4.50 -13.69
C ALA A 175 -9.89 3.24 -14.54
N TRP A 176 -10.82 2.34 -14.20
CA TRP A 176 -11.18 1.21 -15.05
C TRP A 176 -11.76 1.67 -16.38
N THR A 177 -12.64 2.68 -16.35
CA THR A 177 -13.20 3.25 -17.59
C THR A 177 -12.09 3.85 -18.47
N ILE A 178 -11.14 4.60 -17.89
CA ILE A 178 -9.98 5.14 -18.60
C ILE A 178 -9.12 4.00 -19.17
N GLY A 179 -8.83 2.97 -18.38
CA GLY A 179 -8.09 1.79 -18.82
C GLY A 179 -8.74 1.14 -20.03
N THR A 180 -10.05 0.90 -19.97
CA THR A 180 -10.84 0.37 -21.09
C THR A 180 -10.76 1.28 -22.31
N VAL A 181 -11.03 2.59 -22.16
CA VAL A 181 -10.97 3.55 -23.28
C VAL A 181 -9.58 3.59 -23.93
N ILE A 182 -8.51 3.53 -23.14
CA ILE A 182 -7.14 3.49 -23.66
C ILE A 182 -6.90 2.19 -24.45
N THR A 183 -7.32 1.04 -23.93
CA THR A 183 -7.06 -0.27 -24.55
C THR A 183 -7.95 -0.62 -25.73
N SER A 184 -9.21 -0.18 -25.72
CA SER A 184 -10.18 -0.50 -26.76
C SER A 184 -9.73 0.04 -28.10
N SER A 185 -10.08 -0.67 -29.17
CA SER A 185 -9.72 -0.26 -30.53
C SER A 185 -10.41 1.07 -30.88
N PRO A 186 -9.87 1.85 -31.83
CA PRO A 186 -10.56 3.04 -32.34
C PRO A 186 -11.93 2.72 -32.95
N GLU A 187 -12.12 1.50 -33.47
CA GLU A 187 -13.40 1.02 -34.01
C GLU A 187 -14.45 0.83 -32.90
N ASP A 188 -14.01 0.42 -31.70
CA ASP A 188 -14.85 0.26 -30.50
C ASP A 188 -15.03 1.58 -29.71
N GLY A 189 -14.59 2.72 -30.27
CA GLY A 189 -14.66 4.03 -29.61
C GLY A 189 -13.56 4.30 -28.58
N GLY A 190 -12.51 3.48 -28.55
CA GLY A 190 -11.32 3.69 -27.73
C GLY A 190 -10.22 4.49 -28.42
N LEU A 191 -9.06 4.60 -27.76
CA LEU A 191 -7.86 5.27 -28.31
C LEU A 191 -6.95 4.32 -29.10
N GLY A 192 -7.09 3.00 -28.95
CA GLY A 192 -6.24 2.04 -29.63
C GLY A 192 -4.80 2.05 -29.11
N LEU A 193 -4.57 1.81 -27.82
CA LEU A 193 -3.21 1.76 -27.27
C LEU A 193 -2.30 0.79 -28.03
N ALA A 194 -2.81 -0.37 -28.45
CA ALA A 194 -2.01 -1.38 -29.15
C ALA A 194 -1.45 -0.87 -30.49
N SER A 195 -2.25 -0.14 -31.27
CA SER A 195 -1.78 0.46 -32.54
C SER A 195 -0.83 1.62 -32.27
N TYR A 196 -1.15 2.51 -31.33
CA TYR A 196 -0.27 3.61 -30.94
C TYR A 196 1.12 3.12 -30.49
N LEU A 197 1.18 2.10 -29.62
CA LEU A 197 2.44 1.54 -29.15
C LEU A 197 3.22 0.84 -30.28
N SER A 198 2.52 0.15 -31.19
CA SER A 198 3.18 -0.49 -32.34
C SER A 198 3.81 0.56 -33.26
N ASP A 199 3.09 1.65 -33.55
CA ASP A 199 3.55 2.67 -34.50
C ASP A 199 4.61 3.60 -33.89
N VAL A 200 4.35 4.14 -32.70
CA VAL A 200 5.19 5.17 -32.08
C VAL A 200 6.35 4.58 -31.29
N VAL A 201 6.17 3.41 -30.66
CA VAL A 201 7.20 2.87 -29.75
C VAL A 201 8.09 1.83 -30.43
N VAL A 202 7.53 0.92 -31.22
CA VAL A 202 8.38 -0.01 -32.01
C VAL A 202 9.03 0.75 -33.16
N GLY A 203 8.29 1.62 -33.85
CA GLY A 203 8.83 2.48 -34.91
C GLY A 203 9.71 3.63 -34.41
N GLY A 204 9.38 4.26 -33.28
CA GLY A 204 10.10 5.42 -32.73
C GLY A 204 11.10 5.13 -31.60
N GLY A 205 11.23 3.87 -31.17
CA GLY A 205 12.30 3.43 -30.26
C GLY A 205 12.13 3.78 -28.78
N PHE A 206 10.90 3.99 -28.28
CA PHE A 206 10.72 4.34 -26.87
C PHE A 206 11.21 3.22 -25.93
N PRO A 207 12.03 3.56 -24.90
CA PRO A 207 12.64 2.57 -24.03
C PRO A 207 11.63 2.06 -23.00
N ILE A 208 11.12 0.83 -23.20
CA ILE A 208 10.29 0.09 -22.23
C ILE A 208 10.90 0.08 -20.82
N ALA A 209 12.23 0.15 -20.72
CA ALA A 209 12.97 0.19 -19.47
C ALA A 209 12.65 1.39 -18.57
N LEU A 210 12.13 2.50 -19.13
CA LEU A 210 11.78 3.68 -18.35
C LEU A 210 10.37 3.63 -17.78
N VAL A 211 9.51 2.72 -18.27
CA VAL A 211 8.10 2.64 -17.85
C VAL A 211 7.97 2.47 -16.33
N PRO A 212 8.71 1.56 -15.66
CA PRO A 212 8.59 1.42 -14.21
C PRO A 212 9.03 2.69 -13.46
N MET A 213 10.11 3.34 -13.87
CA MET A 213 10.58 4.57 -13.20
C MET A 213 9.58 5.71 -13.36
N ILE A 214 9.04 5.92 -14.56
CA ILE A 214 8.02 6.93 -14.82
C ILE A 214 6.77 6.65 -13.97
N ALA A 215 6.33 5.39 -13.95
CA ALA A 215 5.20 4.97 -13.13
C ALA A 215 5.44 5.25 -11.63
N PHE A 216 6.63 4.91 -11.11
CA PHE A 216 7.01 5.20 -9.73
C PHE A 216 6.92 6.69 -9.41
N VAL A 217 7.53 7.55 -10.25
CA VAL A 217 7.57 9.00 -10.01
C VAL A 217 6.18 9.62 -10.10
N LEU A 218 5.37 9.24 -11.09
CA LEU A 218 4.00 9.74 -11.20
C LEU A 218 3.14 9.29 -10.03
N SER A 219 3.21 8.01 -9.65
CA SER A 219 2.51 7.48 -8.47
C SER A 219 2.95 8.19 -7.19
N ALA A 220 4.25 8.44 -7.03
CA ALA A 220 4.80 9.21 -5.91
C ALA A 220 4.21 10.61 -5.82
N LEU A 221 4.18 11.35 -6.92
CA LEU A 221 3.66 12.72 -6.95
C LEU A 221 2.15 12.76 -6.70
N ILE A 222 1.39 11.85 -7.31
CA ILE A 222 -0.06 11.76 -7.11
C ILE A 222 -0.37 11.42 -5.65
N ALA A 223 0.25 10.37 -5.11
CA ALA A 223 0.02 9.95 -3.72
C ALA A 223 0.47 11.02 -2.71
N PHE A 224 1.58 11.70 -2.97
CA PHE A 224 2.04 12.80 -2.11
C PHE A 224 1.05 13.96 -2.11
N SER A 225 0.50 14.31 -3.27
CA SER A 225 -0.45 15.40 -3.42
C SER A 225 -1.85 15.08 -2.92
N THR A 226 -2.23 13.80 -2.89
CA THR A 226 -3.57 13.34 -2.49
C THR A 226 -3.61 12.74 -1.08
N GLY A 227 -2.45 12.41 -0.50
CA GLY A 227 -2.34 11.77 0.80
C GLY A 227 -2.91 10.34 0.84
N THR A 228 -2.94 9.63 -0.28
CA THR A 228 -3.51 8.26 -0.34
C THR A 228 -2.76 7.31 -1.26
N SER A 229 -2.32 6.16 -0.71
CA SER A 229 -1.73 5.06 -1.47
C SER A 229 -2.79 4.30 -2.27
N TRP A 230 -3.91 3.94 -1.64
CA TRP A 230 -5.00 3.16 -2.25
C TRP A 230 -5.67 3.88 -3.43
N GLY A 231 -5.96 5.18 -3.28
CA GLY A 231 -6.51 5.98 -4.38
C GLY A 231 -5.55 6.03 -5.58
N THR A 232 -4.25 6.14 -5.31
CA THR A 232 -3.24 6.15 -6.36
C THR A 232 -3.06 4.78 -7.02
N PHE A 233 -3.13 3.67 -6.28
CA PHE A 233 -3.13 2.32 -6.86
C PHE A 233 -4.31 2.13 -7.83
N ALA A 234 -5.50 2.57 -7.39
CA ALA A 234 -6.72 2.50 -8.17
C ALA A 234 -6.61 3.24 -9.51
N ILE A 235 -5.91 4.39 -9.54
CA ILE A 235 -5.65 5.16 -10.77
C ILE A 235 -4.59 4.49 -11.63
N MET A 236 -3.43 4.23 -11.03
CA MET A 236 -2.21 3.99 -11.80
C MET A 236 -2.08 2.55 -12.29
N ILE A 237 -2.59 1.55 -11.56
CA ILE A 237 -2.50 0.14 -11.98
C ILE A 237 -3.27 -0.11 -13.30
N PRO A 238 -4.55 0.30 -13.45
CA PRO A 238 -5.30 0.10 -14.69
C PRO A 238 -4.73 0.85 -15.90
N ILE A 239 -3.90 1.87 -15.69
CA ILE A 239 -3.25 2.64 -16.75
C ILE A 239 -1.90 2.02 -17.11
N VAL A 240 -1.05 1.79 -16.11
CA VAL A 240 0.33 1.32 -16.31
C VAL A 240 0.38 -0.14 -16.75
N MET A 241 -0.52 -0.99 -16.23
CA MET A 241 -0.49 -2.42 -16.56
C MET A 241 -0.74 -2.68 -18.06
N PRO A 242 -1.78 -2.13 -18.72
CA PRO A 242 -1.95 -2.31 -20.16
C PRO A 242 -0.81 -1.72 -20.99
N ILE A 243 -0.23 -0.58 -20.56
CA ILE A 243 0.92 0.03 -21.23
C ILE A 243 2.14 -0.90 -21.14
N ALA A 244 2.46 -1.42 -19.97
CA ALA A 244 3.60 -2.32 -19.77
C ALA A 244 3.44 -3.62 -20.57
N VAL A 245 2.25 -4.23 -20.54
CA VAL A 245 1.94 -5.46 -21.30
C VAL A 245 1.98 -5.20 -22.80
N GLY A 246 1.31 -4.15 -23.28
CA GLY A 246 1.27 -3.81 -24.71
C GLY A 246 2.66 -3.49 -25.26
N LEU A 247 3.48 -2.75 -24.53
CA LEU A 247 4.87 -2.47 -24.90
C LEU A 247 5.73 -3.74 -24.95
N ALA A 248 5.56 -4.62 -23.97
CA ALA A 248 6.30 -5.87 -23.91
C ALA A 248 5.95 -6.79 -25.10
N GLN A 249 4.66 -6.90 -25.42
CA GLN A 249 4.16 -7.66 -26.57
C GLN A 249 4.63 -7.06 -27.90
N ALA A 250 4.55 -5.73 -28.06
CA ALA A 250 4.99 -5.05 -29.27
C ALA A 250 6.50 -5.21 -29.53
N LYS A 251 7.31 -5.35 -28.48
CA LYS A 251 8.74 -5.71 -28.59
C LYS A 251 9.01 -7.20 -28.86
N GLY A 252 7.97 -8.03 -28.93
CA GLY A 252 8.12 -9.47 -29.15
C GLY A 252 8.73 -10.20 -27.95
N LEU A 253 8.57 -9.68 -26.73
CA LEU A 253 9.01 -10.39 -25.53
C LEU A 253 8.19 -11.66 -25.33
N ASP A 254 8.84 -12.69 -24.81
CA ASP A 254 8.19 -13.95 -24.45
C ASP A 254 7.24 -13.77 -23.26
N GLY A 255 6.42 -14.79 -22.98
CA GLY A 255 5.43 -14.72 -21.88
C GLY A 255 6.06 -14.43 -20.51
N SER A 256 7.32 -14.84 -20.30
CA SER A 256 8.04 -14.54 -19.05
C SER A 256 8.50 -13.08 -18.99
N GLY A 257 9.02 -12.52 -20.09
CA GLY A 257 9.40 -11.12 -20.20
C GLY A 257 8.21 -10.17 -20.06
N VAL A 258 7.05 -10.50 -20.64
CA VAL A 258 5.81 -9.73 -20.48
C VAL A 258 5.35 -9.71 -19.02
N LEU A 259 5.37 -10.87 -18.36
CA LEU A 259 5.01 -10.96 -16.94
C LEU A 259 5.94 -10.13 -16.06
N ASN A 260 7.26 -10.21 -16.29
CA ASN A 260 8.23 -9.42 -15.55
C ASN A 260 8.05 -7.92 -15.78
N ALA A 261 7.83 -7.48 -17.02
CA ALA A 261 7.58 -6.07 -17.34
C ALA A 261 6.35 -5.54 -16.59
N ALA A 262 5.25 -6.31 -16.59
CA ALA A 262 4.03 -5.97 -15.88
C ALA A 262 4.25 -5.94 -14.36
N MET A 263 4.87 -6.97 -13.78
CA MET A 263 5.12 -7.05 -12.34
C MET A 263 6.03 -5.92 -11.84
N ILE A 264 7.12 -5.63 -12.55
CA ILE A 264 8.03 -4.53 -12.19
C ILE A 264 7.29 -3.18 -12.27
N SER A 265 6.51 -2.95 -13.34
CA SER A 265 5.78 -1.69 -13.51
C SER A 265 4.68 -1.51 -12.44
N VAL A 266 3.91 -2.56 -12.13
CA VAL A 266 2.92 -2.54 -11.06
C VAL A 266 3.59 -2.33 -9.71
N SER A 267 4.71 -2.99 -9.44
CA SER A 267 5.45 -2.80 -8.18
C SER A 267 6.04 -1.39 -8.04
N ALA A 268 6.37 -0.75 -9.16
CA ALA A 268 6.81 0.62 -9.20
C ALA A 268 5.67 1.58 -8.85
N VAL A 269 4.46 1.33 -9.37
CA VAL A 269 3.24 2.03 -8.92
C VAL A 269 3.03 1.82 -7.42
N LEU A 270 3.10 0.58 -6.94
CA LEU A 270 2.92 0.26 -5.53
C LEU A 270 3.93 1.01 -4.65
N GLY A 271 5.21 0.95 -5.00
CA GLY A 271 6.26 1.64 -4.27
C GLY A 271 6.13 3.16 -4.31
N GLY A 272 5.80 3.72 -5.47
CA GLY A 272 5.60 5.16 -5.65
C GLY A 272 4.46 5.67 -4.79
N SER A 273 3.30 5.01 -4.82
CA SER A 273 2.18 5.48 -4.01
C SER A 273 2.43 5.31 -2.52
N VAL A 274 3.12 4.26 -2.08
CA VAL A 274 3.48 4.12 -0.66
C VAL A 274 4.38 5.26 -0.24
N PHE A 275 5.43 5.59 -1.02
CA PHE A 275 6.28 6.75 -0.76
C PHE A 275 5.47 8.03 -0.62
N GLY A 276 4.65 8.34 -1.62
CA GLY A 276 3.88 9.58 -1.62
C GLY A 276 2.93 9.68 -0.43
N ASP A 277 2.24 8.59 -0.10
CA ASP A 277 1.29 8.53 1.01
C ASP A 277 1.93 8.89 2.35
N HIS A 278 2.88 8.09 2.86
CA HIS A 278 3.42 8.32 4.21
C HIS A 278 4.36 9.53 4.30
N ALA A 279 4.93 9.99 3.19
CA ALA A 279 5.73 11.22 3.17
C ALA A 279 4.86 12.50 3.15
N SER A 280 3.57 12.38 2.82
CA SER A 280 2.66 13.53 2.66
C SER A 280 2.22 14.12 4.00
N PRO A 281 2.32 15.45 4.21
CA PRO A 281 1.79 16.10 5.42
C PRO A 281 0.26 16.04 5.54
N ILE A 282 -0.45 15.66 4.49
CA ILE A 282 -1.91 15.60 4.49
C ILE A 282 -2.44 14.17 4.52
N SER A 283 -1.56 13.15 4.57
CA SER A 283 -1.97 11.76 4.65
C SER A 283 -2.43 11.39 6.05
N ASP A 284 -3.54 10.66 6.12
CA ASP A 284 -4.04 10.05 7.36
C ASP A 284 -2.97 9.14 8.00
N THR A 285 -2.17 8.45 7.20
CA THR A 285 -1.10 7.58 7.72
C THR A 285 -0.01 8.37 8.44
N THR A 286 0.35 9.53 7.89
CA THR A 286 1.35 10.44 8.47
C THR A 286 0.80 11.14 9.71
N ILE A 287 -0.48 11.56 9.67
CA ILE A 287 -1.17 12.15 10.83
C ILE A 287 -1.22 11.14 11.98
N LEU A 288 -1.76 9.94 11.75
CA LEU A 288 -1.85 8.89 12.77
C LEU A 288 -0.48 8.45 13.29
N SER A 289 0.54 8.42 12.43
CA SER A 289 1.91 8.10 12.86
C SER A 289 2.49 9.18 13.78
N SER A 290 2.29 10.46 13.46
CA SER A 290 2.75 11.57 14.31
C SER A 290 2.02 11.62 15.66
N THR A 291 0.70 11.40 15.66
CA THR A 291 -0.12 11.32 16.88
C THR A 291 0.29 10.13 17.74
N GLY A 292 0.47 8.95 17.13
CA GLY A 292 0.91 7.75 17.84
C GLY A 292 2.33 7.85 18.41
N ALA A 293 3.20 8.64 17.77
CA ALA A 293 4.53 8.95 18.26
C ALA A 293 4.56 10.07 19.32
N GLY A 294 3.44 10.79 19.52
CA GLY A 294 3.37 11.91 20.47
C GLY A 294 4.30 13.07 20.11
N CYS A 295 4.47 13.36 18.82
CA CYS A 295 5.34 14.44 18.34
C CYS A 295 4.60 15.40 17.40
N PRO A 296 5.02 16.67 17.31
CA PRO A 296 4.44 17.63 16.38
C PRO A 296 4.39 17.08 14.96
N HIS A 297 3.23 17.21 14.31
CA HIS A 297 3.01 16.61 12.99
C HIS A 297 4.05 17.04 11.95
N LEU A 298 4.38 18.33 11.91
CA LEU A 298 5.39 18.86 10.99
C LEU A 298 6.81 18.44 11.35
N GLU A 299 7.09 18.17 12.64
CA GLU A 299 8.38 17.59 13.04
C GLU A 299 8.51 16.15 12.53
N HIS A 300 7.45 15.35 12.65
CA HIS A 300 7.40 13.99 12.11
C HIS A 300 7.65 13.96 10.59
N VAL A 301 7.02 14.87 9.84
CA VAL A 301 7.22 15.00 8.40
C VAL A 301 8.66 15.43 8.09
N ALA A 302 9.17 16.45 8.77
CA ALA A 302 10.50 17.01 8.50
C ALA A 302 11.63 16.01 8.81
N THR A 303 11.49 15.24 9.89
CA THR A 303 12.51 14.27 10.33
C THR A 303 12.57 13.03 9.42
N GLN A 304 11.43 12.55 8.92
CA GLN A 304 11.41 11.39 8.02
C GLN A 304 11.76 11.71 6.56
N MET A 305 11.45 12.93 6.09
CA MET A 305 11.48 13.25 4.65
C MET A 305 12.85 12.99 3.98
N PRO A 306 14.01 13.34 4.58
CA PRO A 306 15.30 13.03 3.98
C PRO A 306 15.54 11.53 3.79
N TYR A 307 15.04 10.71 4.72
CA TYR A 307 15.14 9.26 4.66
C TYR A 307 14.25 8.72 3.53
N ALA A 308 12.97 9.12 3.54
CA ALA A 308 11.99 8.69 2.55
C ALA A 308 12.41 9.06 1.12
N VAL A 309 12.90 10.30 0.91
CA VAL A 309 13.39 10.79 -0.39
C VAL A 309 14.63 10.01 -0.84
N THR A 310 15.56 9.70 0.06
CA THR A 310 16.75 8.90 -0.26
C THR A 310 16.34 7.53 -0.81
N ILE A 311 15.42 6.84 -0.12
CA ILE A 311 14.91 5.54 -0.58
C ILE A 311 14.11 5.67 -1.88
N ALA A 312 13.36 6.76 -2.06
CA ALA A 312 12.59 7.01 -3.28
C ALA A 312 13.51 7.18 -4.49
N VAL A 313 14.59 7.96 -4.36
CA VAL A 313 15.59 8.14 -5.42
C VAL A 313 16.29 6.81 -5.73
N ILE A 314 16.71 6.05 -4.71
CA ILE A 314 17.32 4.73 -4.90
C ILE A 314 16.36 3.78 -5.62
N SER A 315 15.08 3.78 -5.24
CA SER A 315 14.05 2.94 -5.84
C SER A 315 13.77 3.33 -7.29
N ALA A 316 13.68 4.62 -7.59
CA ALA A 316 13.51 5.12 -8.96
C ALA A 316 14.67 4.65 -9.86
N ILE A 317 15.91 4.74 -9.39
CA ILE A 317 17.08 4.24 -10.12
C ILE A 317 17.02 2.71 -10.26
N ALA A 318 16.72 1.99 -9.19
CA ALA A 318 16.58 0.53 -9.22
C ALA A 318 15.52 0.07 -10.24
N PHE A 319 14.41 0.79 -10.36
CA PHE A 319 13.36 0.51 -11.33
C PHE A 319 13.80 0.74 -12.78
N ILE A 320 14.73 1.66 -13.06
CA ILE A 320 15.35 1.78 -14.39
C ILE A 320 16.10 0.49 -14.71
N PHE A 321 16.96 0.02 -13.80
CA PHE A 321 17.73 -1.21 -14.03
C PHE A 321 16.83 -2.46 -14.08
N GLY A 322 15.78 -2.51 -13.26
CA GLY A 322 14.75 -3.54 -13.35
C GLY A 322 14.07 -3.57 -14.72
N GLY A 323 13.78 -2.40 -15.28
CA GLY A 323 13.23 -2.26 -16.63
C GLY A 323 14.23 -2.62 -17.75
N ILE A 324 15.51 -2.26 -17.61
CA ILE A 324 16.56 -2.57 -18.59
C ILE A 324 16.75 -4.08 -18.71
N PHE A 325 16.88 -4.77 -17.57
CA PHE A 325 17.17 -6.20 -17.54
C PHE A 325 15.91 -7.08 -17.50
N LEU A 326 14.73 -6.48 -17.39
CA LEU A 326 13.45 -7.17 -17.14
C LEU A 326 13.55 -8.19 -16.00
N ASN A 327 14.32 -7.83 -14.97
CA ASN A 327 14.72 -8.72 -13.90
C ASN A 327 14.76 -7.97 -12.57
N ILE A 328 13.95 -8.43 -11.62
CA ILE A 328 13.85 -7.82 -10.29
C ILE A 328 15.12 -7.97 -9.46
N PHE A 329 15.90 -9.03 -9.66
CA PHE A 329 17.17 -9.22 -8.95
C PHE A 329 18.20 -8.16 -9.33
N ALA A 330 18.21 -7.74 -10.60
CA ALA A 330 19.08 -6.66 -11.05
C ALA A 330 18.71 -5.34 -10.38
N ALA A 331 17.40 -5.06 -10.25
CA ALA A 331 16.91 -3.90 -9.52
C ALA A 331 17.33 -3.94 -8.04
N TRP A 332 17.22 -5.11 -7.38
CA TRP A 332 17.65 -5.29 -5.99
C TRP A 332 19.15 -5.10 -5.78
N ILE A 333 19.99 -5.65 -6.66
CA ILE A 333 21.45 -5.49 -6.56
C ILE A 333 21.80 -4.00 -6.59
N VAL A 334 21.22 -3.25 -7.54
CA VAL A 334 21.44 -1.80 -7.63
C VAL A 334 20.88 -1.09 -6.41
N ALA A 335 19.67 -1.43 -5.97
CA ALA A 335 19.04 -0.83 -4.79
C ALA A 335 19.92 -1.00 -3.54
N LEU A 336 20.44 -2.20 -3.28
CA LEU A 336 21.27 -2.51 -2.12
C LEU A 336 22.65 -1.83 -2.19
N LEU A 337 23.27 -1.78 -3.37
CA LEU A 337 24.54 -1.09 -3.57
C LEU A 337 24.40 0.41 -3.32
N LEU A 338 23.37 1.05 -3.90
CA LEU A 338 23.08 2.46 -3.69
C LEU A 338 22.68 2.75 -2.24
N PHE A 339 21.91 1.85 -1.61
CA PHE A 339 21.54 1.94 -0.21
C PHE A 339 22.77 1.91 0.70
N ALA A 340 23.68 0.96 0.51
CA ALA A 340 24.91 0.87 1.30
C ALA A 340 25.77 2.15 1.13
N GLY A 341 25.89 2.67 -0.09
CA GLY A 341 26.57 3.92 -0.37
C GLY A 341 25.90 5.12 0.32
N ALA A 342 24.58 5.24 0.21
CA ALA A 342 23.81 6.31 0.83
C ALA A 342 23.91 6.27 2.36
N MET A 343 23.78 5.10 2.98
CA MET A 343 23.87 4.96 4.44
C MET A 343 25.29 5.25 4.98
N TYR A 344 26.32 5.06 4.15
CA TYR A 344 27.68 5.48 4.51
C TYR A 344 27.90 7.00 4.36
N LEU A 345 27.38 7.60 3.29
CA LEU A 345 27.64 9.01 2.94
C LEU A 345 26.72 9.99 3.68
N MET A 346 25.42 9.73 3.75
CA MET A 346 24.42 10.67 4.27
C MET A 346 24.71 11.14 5.70
N PRO A 347 25.05 10.26 6.67
CA PRO A 347 25.38 10.70 8.03
C PRO A 347 26.66 11.54 8.14
N LYS A 348 27.53 11.48 7.13
CA LYS A 348 28.79 12.24 7.12
C LYS A 348 28.59 13.67 6.61
N TYR A 349 27.69 13.87 5.65
CA TYR A 349 27.48 15.16 4.98
C TYR A 349 26.26 15.92 5.48
N PHE A 350 25.21 15.24 5.95
CA PHE A 350 23.99 15.85 6.46
C PHE A 350 23.92 15.71 7.99
N LYS A 351 24.66 16.56 8.72
CA LYS A 351 24.47 16.69 10.18
C LYS A 351 23.22 17.50 10.51
#